data_AF-A0A150HPZ6-F1
#
_entry.id   AF-A0A150HPZ6-F1
#
_cell.length_a   1.000
_cell.length_b   1.000
_cell.length_c   1.000
_cell.angle_alpha   90.00
_cell.angle_beta   90.00
_cell.angle_gamma   90.00
#
_symmetry.space_group_name_H-M   'P 1'
#
loop_
_entity.id
_entity.type
_entity.pdbx_description
1 polymer ?
#
loop_
_entity_poly.entity_id
_entity_poly.type
_entity_poly.pdbx_seq_one_letter_code
_entity_poly.pdbx_strand_id
1 'polypeptide(L)'
;MQLTHAGQIFLIVFVILCVWSFALTRLWLKRLADNRESSKLEFAYLFAVVFSISALFFPFSYWVSQAVYDLATKPTYDAKIVSYNSEWVDTDRTDSNGRKYRTQTLMHTAQVQFKDQNNKTITIDNSIRSGDVPIIGDHLTVVYKDGDHNAQEKSWRSMLLFAAAVFMLFILGFVLLMIIAYGMNREMKPYKAFASFLIFRVTLTLGTMAMFAMLSYAVFAYFFLGNPRDLPVWVVAICGLFSVCLLPLIYHILTGWKAYRDR
;
A
#
# COMPACT_ATOMS: atom_id res chain seq x y z
N MET A 1 27.64 20.88 -16.44
CA MET A 1 26.50 20.77 -15.50
C MET A 1 27.01 20.11 -14.22
N GLN A 2 27.10 20.84 -13.12
CA GLN A 2 27.48 20.26 -11.83
C GLN A 2 26.29 19.44 -11.31
N LEU A 3 26.52 18.18 -10.97
CA LEU A 3 25.51 17.34 -10.33
C LEU A 3 25.18 17.94 -8.96
N THR A 4 23.90 18.15 -8.67
CA THR A 4 23.45 18.55 -7.34
C THR A 4 23.85 17.49 -6.30
N HIS A 5 24.01 17.87 -5.04
CA HIS A 5 24.34 16.94 -3.95
C HIS A 5 23.36 15.75 -3.88
N ALA A 6 22.08 15.98 -4.19
CA ALA A 6 21.06 14.94 -4.32
C ALA A 6 21.34 13.98 -5.50
N GLY A 7 21.79 14.51 -6.64
CA GLY A 7 22.19 13.71 -7.80
C GLY A 7 23.41 12.82 -7.52
N GLN A 8 24.37 13.29 -6.74
CA GLN A 8 25.55 12.49 -6.36
C GLN A 8 25.17 11.32 -5.44
N ILE A 9 24.32 11.57 -4.44
CA ILE A 9 23.81 10.51 -3.55
C ILE A 9 23.03 9.47 -4.37
N PHE A 10 22.18 9.90 -5.29
CA PHE A 10 21.41 8.99 -6.15
C PHE A 10 22.32 8.05 -6.95
N LEU A 11 23.38 8.58 -7.57
CA LEU A 11 24.34 7.77 -8.32
C LEU A 11 25.08 6.76 -7.44
N ILE A 12 25.50 7.16 -6.23
CA ILE A 12 26.19 6.26 -5.30
C ILE A 12 25.26 5.10 -4.90
N VAL A 13 24.01 5.41 -4.53
CA VAL A 13 23.01 4.40 -4.17
C VAL A 13 22.73 3.46 -5.35
N PHE A 14 22.60 4.01 -6.56
CA PHE A 14 22.39 3.21 -7.76
C PHE A 14 23.56 2.24 -8.02
N VAL A 15 24.81 2.70 -7.90
CA VAL A 15 26.00 1.86 -8.07
C VAL A 15 26.03 0.75 -7.02
N ILE A 16 25.74 1.06 -5.76
CA ILE A 16 25.66 0.07 -4.68
C ILE A 16 24.60 -1.00 -5.00
N LEU A 17 23.41 -0.59 -5.45
CA LEU A 17 22.34 -1.51 -5.83
C LEU A 17 22.72 -2.40 -7.02
N CYS A 18 23.44 -1.85 -8.01
CA CYS A 18 23.96 -2.62 -9.14
C CYS A 18 24.97 -3.69 -8.68
N VAL A 19 25.94 -3.31 -7.83
CA VAL A 19 26.95 -4.24 -7.29
C VAL A 19 26.28 -5.33 -6.45
N TRP A 20 25.34 -4.96 -5.58
CA TRP A 20 24.56 -5.88 -4.77
C TRP A 20 23.77 -6.88 -5.63
N SER A 21 23.05 -6.38 -6.63
CA SER A 21 22.23 -7.21 -7.53
C SER A 21 23.08 -8.13 -8.37
N PHE A 22 24.26 -7.67 -8.81
CA PHE A 22 25.24 -8.48 -9.52
C PHE A 22 25.78 -9.64 -8.66
N ALA A 23 26.13 -9.37 -7.40
CA ALA A 23 26.61 -10.39 -6.47
C ALA A 23 25.55 -11.46 -6.19
N LEU A 24 24.31 -11.05 -5.93
CA LEU A 24 23.19 -11.98 -5.71
C LEU A 24 22.87 -12.81 -6.95
N THR A 25 22.88 -12.19 -8.13
CA THR A 25 22.63 -12.90 -9.40
C THR A 25 23.70 -13.97 -9.64
N ARG A 26 24.97 -13.68 -9.34
CA ARG A 26 26.05 -14.68 -9.42
C ARG A 26 25.84 -15.84 -8.44
N LEU A 27 25.48 -15.56 -7.20
CA LEU A 27 25.19 -16.62 -6.21
C LEU A 27 24.01 -17.49 -6.65
N TRP A 28 22.97 -16.85 -7.18
CA TRP A 28 21.78 -17.54 -7.68
C TRP A 28 22.11 -18.45 -8.88
N LEU A 29 22.81 -17.92 -9.88
CA LEU A 29 23.23 -18.69 -11.05
C LEU A 29 24.20 -19.81 -10.70
N LYS A 30 25.14 -19.61 -9.78
CA LYS A 30 26.05 -20.67 -9.33
C LYS A 30 25.29 -21.88 -8.79
N ARG A 31 24.12 -21.66 -8.18
CA ARG A 31 23.24 -22.72 -7.71
C ARG A 31 22.35 -23.30 -8.83
N LEU A 32 21.87 -22.48 -9.76
CA LEU A 32 21.02 -22.95 -10.87
C LEU A 32 21.81 -23.78 -11.90
N ALA A 33 23.04 -23.36 -12.15
CA ALA A 33 23.91 -23.83 -13.20
C ALA A 33 24.69 -25.10 -12.81
N ASP A 34 24.10 -26.01 -12.03
CA ASP A 34 24.66 -27.29 -11.56
C ASP A 34 25.31 -28.10 -12.72
N ASN A 35 26.54 -27.72 -13.08
CA ASN A 35 27.30 -28.08 -14.29
C ASN A 35 26.72 -27.70 -15.68
N ARG A 36 25.91 -26.63 -15.81
CA ARG A 36 25.45 -26.12 -17.13
C ARG A 36 26.03 -24.74 -17.44
N GLU A 37 26.43 -24.50 -18.68
CA GLU A 37 26.78 -23.14 -19.12
C GLU A 37 25.52 -22.24 -19.07
N SER A 38 25.52 -21.27 -18.16
CA SER A 38 24.47 -20.25 -18.06
C SER A 38 24.50 -19.34 -19.28
N SER A 39 23.34 -19.14 -19.91
CA SER A 39 23.20 -18.18 -21.00
C SER A 39 23.32 -16.74 -20.49
N LYS A 40 23.91 -15.84 -21.28
CA LYS A 40 23.97 -14.40 -20.97
C LYS A 40 22.57 -13.78 -20.79
N LEU A 41 21.55 -14.33 -21.46
CA LEU A 41 20.16 -13.88 -21.33
C LEU A 41 19.56 -14.24 -19.96
N GLU A 42 19.90 -15.40 -19.42
CA GLU A 42 19.46 -15.85 -18.11
C GLU A 42 20.05 -14.96 -17.00
N PHE A 43 21.33 -14.61 -17.14
CA PHE A 43 21.98 -13.63 -16.28
C PHE A 43 21.28 -12.27 -16.31
N ALA A 44 21.02 -11.74 -17.51
CA ALA A 44 20.38 -10.43 -17.67
C ALA A 44 18.96 -10.41 -17.06
N TYR A 45 18.19 -11.48 -17.27
CA TYR A 45 16.86 -11.62 -16.69
C TYR A 45 16.89 -11.66 -15.16
N LEU A 46 17.71 -12.55 -14.57
CA LEU A 46 17.82 -12.65 -13.12
C LEU A 46 18.35 -11.35 -12.50
N PHE A 47 19.34 -10.71 -13.14
CA PHE A 47 19.83 -9.40 -12.72
C PHE A 47 18.71 -8.36 -12.71
N ALA A 48 17.91 -8.27 -13.78
CA ALA A 48 16.80 -7.33 -13.85
C ALA A 48 15.76 -7.56 -12.75
N VAL A 49 15.43 -8.81 -12.45
CA VAL A 49 14.49 -9.16 -11.37
C VAL A 49 15.03 -8.77 -10.00
N VAL A 50 16.26 -9.18 -9.68
CA VAL A 50 16.92 -8.88 -8.40
C VAL A 50 17.08 -7.37 -8.21
N PHE A 51 17.51 -6.68 -9.27
CA PHE A 51 17.67 -5.23 -9.27
C PHE A 51 16.33 -4.52 -9.06
N SER A 52 15.28 -4.92 -9.77
CA SER A 52 13.95 -4.30 -9.65
C SER A 52 13.39 -4.47 -8.23
N ILE A 53 13.49 -5.66 -7.65
CA ILE A 53 13.02 -5.92 -6.29
C ILE A 53 13.83 -5.09 -5.28
N SER A 54 15.15 -5.04 -5.42
CA SER A 54 16.03 -4.25 -4.54
C SER A 54 15.75 -2.75 -4.65
N ALA A 55 15.64 -2.24 -5.87
CA ALA A 55 15.40 -0.83 -6.17
C ALA A 55 14.02 -0.36 -5.70
N LEU A 56 13.04 -1.27 -5.58
CA LEU A 56 11.78 -0.96 -4.92
C LEU A 56 11.90 -1.05 -3.40
N PHE A 57 12.51 -2.11 -2.86
CA PHE A 57 12.54 -2.35 -1.43
C PHE A 57 13.30 -1.27 -0.65
N PHE A 58 14.53 -0.94 -1.05
CA PHE A 58 15.39 -0.04 -0.25
C PHE A 58 14.84 1.40 -0.14
N PRO A 59 14.48 2.09 -1.24
CA PRO A 59 13.89 3.43 -1.14
C PRO A 59 12.56 3.43 -0.39
N PHE A 60 11.66 2.47 -0.68
CA PHE A 60 10.39 2.40 0.05
C PHE A 60 10.59 2.09 1.53
N SER A 61 11.62 1.31 1.91
CA SER A 61 11.93 1.06 3.32
C SER A 61 12.34 2.32 4.06
N TYR A 62 13.12 3.18 3.42
CA TYR A 62 13.48 4.47 3.99
C TYR A 62 12.24 5.36 4.17
N TRP A 63 11.43 5.51 3.12
CA TRP A 63 10.25 6.38 3.14
C TRP A 63 9.18 5.90 4.13
N VAL A 64 8.86 4.60 4.12
CA VAL A 64 7.88 4.01 5.02
C VAL A 64 8.38 4.10 6.47
N SER A 65 9.65 3.79 6.74
CA SER A 65 10.19 3.88 8.11
C SER A 65 10.19 5.31 8.63
N GLN A 66 10.50 6.29 7.77
CA GLN A 66 10.42 7.71 8.13
C GLN A 66 8.98 8.10 8.44
N ALA A 67 8.00 7.66 7.64
CA ALA A 67 6.60 7.90 7.91
C ALA A 67 6.09 7.19 9.19
N VAL A 68 6.59 5.98 9.53
CA VAL A 68 6.27 5.29 10.80
C VAL A 68 6.81 6.12 11.96
N TYR A 69 8.07 6.55 11.83
CA TYR A 69 8.76 7.34 12.85
C TYR A 69 8.05 8.67 13.08
N ASP A 70 7.69 9.35 12.00
CA ASP A 70 6.92 10.59 12.04
C ASP A 70 5.57 10.39 12.71
N LEU A 71 4.84 9.32 12.37
CA LEU A 71 3.55 9.01 12.98
C LEU A 71 3.67 8.68 14.48
N ALA A 72 4.77 8.04 14.90
CA ALA A 72 5.00 7.62 16.28
C ALA A 72 5.56 8.73 17.17
N THR A 73 6.31 9.68 16.62
CA THR A 73 7.05 10.69 17.39
C THR A 73 6.48 12.10 17.26
N LYS A 74 5.73 12.41 16.20
CA LYS A 74 5.16 13.74 16.03
C LYS A 74 3.90 13.92 16.89
N PRO A 75 3.74 15.11 17.49
CA PRO A 75 2.54 15.42 18.26
C PRO A 75 1.30 15.39 17.36
N THR A 76 0.22 14.87 17.93
CA THR A 76 -1.08 14.81 17.28
C THR A 76 -1.92 15.98 17.79
N TYR A 77 -2.53 16.72 16.87
CA TYR A 77 -3.40 17.86 17.18
C TYR A 77 -4.81 17.62 16.63
N ASP A 78 -5.81 18.08 17.38
CA ASP A 78 -7.17 18.18 16.86
C ASP A 78 -7.27 19.46 16.02
N ALA A 79 -7.49 19.31 14.72
CA ALA A 79 -7.49 20.40 13.76
C ALA A 79 -8.89 20.61 13.18
N LYS A 80 -9.33 21.86 13.13
CA LYS A 80 -10.62 22.23 12.55
C LYS A 80 -10.44 22.62 11.09
N ILE A 81 -11.29 22.13 10.20
CA ILE A 81 -11.30 22.56 8.80
C ILE A 81 -11.86 23.99 8.72
N VAL A 82 -11.07 24.95 8.24
CA VAL A 82 -11.45 26.37 8.19
C VAL A 82 -11.75 26.84 6.77
N SER A 83 -11.05 26.27 5.79
CA SER A 83 -11.19 26.61 4.38
C SER A 83 -10.85 25.41 3.51
N TYR A 84 -11.08 25.50 2.21
CA TYR A 84 -10.57 24.54 1.24
C TYR A 84 -10.17 25.29 -0.03
N ASN A 85 -9.08 24.87 -0.66
CA ASN A 85 -8.71 25.31 -1.99
C ASN A 85 -9.26 24.33 -3.02
N SER A 86 -9.67 24.83 -4.19
CA SER A 86 -10.25 24.01 -5.25
C SER A 86 -9.43 24.19 -6.52
N GLU A 87 -8.83 23.12 -7.02
CA GLU A 87 -8.04 23.12 -8.24
C GLU A 87 -8.66 22.19 -9.28
N TRP A 88 -8.72 22.65 -10.53
CA TRP A 88 -9.10 21.80 -11.66
C TRP A 88 -7.91 20.92 -12.04
N VAL A 89 -8.08 19.60 -11.92
CA VAL A 89 -7.04 18.63 -12.23
C VAL A 89 -7.47 17.81 -13.44
N ASP A 90 -6.61 17.79 -14.47
CA ASP A 90 -6.77 16.91 -15.61
C ASP A 90 -6.65 15.45 -15.17
N THR A 91 -7.73 14.70 -15.34
CA THR A 91 -7.83 13.28 -15.02
C THR A 91 -8.04 12.49 -16.32
N ASP A 92 -7.18 11.52 -16.58
CA ASP A 92 -7.38 10.60 -17.68
C ASP A 92 -8.41 9.54 -17.27
N ARG A 93 -9.60 9.57 -17.89
CA ARG A 93 -10.62 8.54 -17.73
C ARG A 93 -10.64 7.62 -18.93
N THR A 94 -10.91 6.35 -18.66
CA THR A 94 -11.10 5.34 -19.70
C THR A 94 -12.57 4.99 -19.72
N ASP A 95 -13.23 5.22 -20.85
CA ASP A 95 -14.61 4.79 -21.05
C ASP A 95 -14.68 3.25 -21.06
N SER A 96 -15.85 2.72 -20.78
CA SER A 96 -16.23 1.30 -20.89
C SER A 96 -15.80 0.63 -22.21
N ASN A 97 -15.64 1.40 -23.29
CA ASN A 97 -15.10 0.96 -24.58
C ASN A 97 -13.55 1.05 -24.72
N GLY A 98 -12.81 1.25 -23.63
CA GLY A 98 -11.34 1.31 -23.63
C GLY A 98 -10.74 2.61 -24.18
N ARG A 99 -11.57 3.62 -24.50
CA ARG A 99 -11.11 4.91 -25.02
C ARG A 99 -10.67 5.81 -23.86
N LYS A 100 -9.42 6.26 -23.91
CA LYS A 100 -8.88 7.24 -22.95
C LYS A 100 -9.27 8.65 -23.38
N TYR A 101 -9.91 9.39 -22.49
CA TYR A 101 -10.24 10.81 -22.67
C TYR A 101 -9.81 11.59 -21.43
N ARG A 102 -9.38 12.83 -21.64
CA ARG A 102 -8.92 13.72 -20.59
C ARG A 102 -10.12 14.55 -20.13
N THR A 103 -10.46 14.45 -18.85
CA THR A 103 -11.54 15.21 -18.23
C THR A 103 -10.99 16.05 -17.09
N GLN A 104 -11.52 17.25 -16.87
CA GLN A 104 -11.16 18.03 -15.70
C GLN A 104 -12.02 17.59 -14.52
N THR A 105 -11.38 17.18 -13.43
CA THR A 105 -12.05 16.88 -12.16
C THR A 105 -11.65 17.97 -11.17
N LEU A 106 -12.64 18.59 -10.53
CA LEU A 106 -12.39 19.53 -9.45
C LEU A 106 -11.90 18.74 -8.23
N MET A 107 -10.71 19.07 -7.72
CA MET A 107 -10.16 18.49 -6.51
C MET A 107 -10.05 19.55 -5.43
N HIS A 108 -10.50 19.19 -4.23
CA HIS A 108 -10.51 20.07 -3.07
C HIS A 108 -9.41 19.66 -2.09
N THR A 109 -8.58 20.64 -1.69
CA THR A 109 -7.56 20.50 -0.65
C THR A 109 -8.06 21.23 0.59
N ALA A 110 -8.35 20.51 1.67
CA ALA A 110 -8.81 21.13 2.91
C ALA A 110 -7.66 21.89 3.60
N GLN A 111 -7.94 23.09 4.09
CA GLN A 111 -7.08 23.87 4.98
C GLN A 111 -7.52 23.63 6.42
N VAL A 112 -6.59 23.09 7.21
CA VAL A 112 -6.83 22.74 8.60
C VAL A 112 -6.14 23.75 9.52
N GLN A 113 -6.87 24.20 10.54
CA GLN A 113 -6.36 25.08 11.58
C GLN A 113 -6.29 24.34 12.90
N PHE A 114 -5.12 24.33 13.52
CA PHE A 114 -4.91 23.78 14.85
C PHE A 114 -4.05 24.70 15.71
N LYS A 115 -4.08 24.49 17.02
CA LYS A 115 -3.18 25.14 17.97
C LYS A 115 -1.98 24.24 18.20
N ASP A 116 -0.80 24.75 17.88
CA ASP A 116 0.46 24.05 18.11
C ASP A 116 0.86 24.05 19.61
N GLN A 117 1.89 23.29 19.99
CA GLN A 117 2.43 23.20 21.37
C GLN A 117 2.70 24.55 22.04
N ASN A 118 2.98 25.59 21.24
CA ASN A 118 3.19 26.96 21.70
C ASN A 118 1.91 27.82 21.75
N ASN A 119 0.73 27.19 21.68
CA ASN A 119 -0.59 27.83 21.65
C ASN A 119 -0.78 28.83 20.49
N LYS A 120 0.02 28.68 19.43
CA LYS A 120 -0.05 29.49 18.21
C LYS A 120 -0.99 28.82 17.22
N THR A 121 -1.90 29.60 16.66
CA THR A 121 -2.83 29.13 15.63
C THR A 121 -2.11 29.00 14.30
N ILE A 122 -2.04 27.79 13.75
CA ILE A 122 -1.41 27.48 12.47
C ILE A 122 -2.48 27.00 11.50
N THR A 123 -2.52 27.56 10.29
CA THR A 123 -3.40 27.13 9.19
C THR A 123 -2.51 26.55 8.08
N ILE A 124 -2.64 25.26 7.80
CA ILE A 124 -1.83 24.54 6.80
C ILE A 124 -2.72 23.68 5.90
N ASP A 125 -2.30 23.50 4.64
CA ASP A 125 -2.97 22.61 3.69
C ASP A 125 -2.81 21.13 4.13
N ASN A 126 -3.91 20.38 4.07
CA ASN A 126 -3.90 18.94 4.31
C ASN A 126 -3.19 18.22 3.14
N SER A 127 -2.37 17.22 3.47
CA SER A 127 -1.69 16.36 2.50
C SER A 127 -2.63 15.50 1.64
N ILE A 128 -3.91 15.39 1.99
CA ILE A 128 -4.91 14.59 1.28
C ILE A 128 -5.82 15.48 0.43
N ARG A 129 -5.83 15.23 -0.89
CA ARG A 129 -6.80 15.82 -1.83
C ARG A 129 -8.03 14.94 -1.93
N SER A 130 -9.20 15.55 -1.87
CA SER A 130 -10.49 14.85 -1.99
C SER A 130 -11.26 15.37 -3.21
N GLY A 131 -12.02 14.48 -3.85
CA GLY A 131 -13.03 14.88 -4.84
C GLY A 131 -14.32 15.38 -4.19
N ASP A 132 -14.57 15.01 -2.93
CA ASP A 132 -15.72 15.49 -2.15
C ASP A 132 -15.38 16.82 -1.46
N VAL A 133 -16.33 17.75 -1.44
CA VAL A 133 -16.19 19.06 -0.78
C VAL A 133 -15.98 18.85 0.74
N PRO A 134 -14.87 19.34 1.32
CA PRO A 134 -14.64 19.26 2.77
C PRO A 134 -15.71 20.05 3.54
N ILE A 135 -16.26 19.46 4.60
CA ILE A 135 -17.25 20.13 5.45
C ILE A 135 -16.52 21.12 6.37
N ILE A 136 -16.77 22.42 6.17
CA ILE A 136 -16.17 23.48 6.99
C ILE A 136 -16.67 23.34 8.42
N GLY A 137 -15.73 23.31 9.37
CA GLY A 137 -16.00 23.20 10.79
C GLY A 137 -15.91 21.79 11.36
N ASP A 138 -15.67 20.78 10.53
CA ASP A 138 -15.43 19.40 10.98
C ASP A 138 -14.05 19.27 11.66
N HIS A 139 -13.96 18.32 12.59
CA HIS A 139 -12.77 18.08 13.40
C HIS A 139 -11.98 16.90 12.83
N LEU A 140 -10.70 17.12 12.54
CA LEU A 140 -9.81 16.15 11.93
C LEU A 140 -8.56 16.01 12.78
N THR A 141 -8.20 14.78 13.11
CA THR A 141 -6.95 14.52 13.83
C THR A 141 -5.77 14.61 12.86
N VAL A 142 -4.85 15.54 13.11
CA VAL A 142 -3.73 15.85 12.22
C VAL A 142 -2.42 15.69 12.97
N VAL A 143 -1.42 15.14 12.29
CA VAL A 143 -0.05 15.01 12.79
C VAL A 143 0.79 16.11 12.16
N TYR A 144 1.43 16.92 13.00
CA TYR A 144 2.21 18.07 12.58
C TYR A 144 3.44 18.26 13.49
N LYS A 145 4.55 18.69 12.91
CA LYS A 145 5.74 19.15 13.63
C LYS A 145 6.19 20.47 13.03
N ASP A 146 6.66 21.40 13.88
CA ASP A 146 7.19 22.68 13.43
C ASP A 146 8.25 22.51 12.34
N GLY A 147 7.97 23.04 11.14
CA GLY A 147 8.81 22.92 9.95
C GLY A 147 8.25 22.02 8.83
N ASP A 148 7.17 21.28 9.07
CA ASP A 148 6.49 20.52 8.02
C ASP A 148 5.70 21.44 7.07
N HIS A 149 5.82 21.22 5.76
CA HIS A 149 5.13 22.03 4.75
C HIS A 149 3.65 21.68 4.60
N ASN A 150 3.23 20.48 5.06
CA ASN A 150 1.86 19.98 4.95
C ASN A 150 1.47 19.22 6.22
N ALA A 151 0.19 19.29 6.57
CA ALA A 151 -0.41 18.55 7.68
C ALA A 151 -0.77 17.12 7.25
N GLN A 152 -0.35 16.10 8.00
CA GLN A 152 -0.73 14.70 7.72
C GLN A 152 -2.01 14.33 8.45
N GLU A 153 -3.07 14.02 7.71
CA GLU A 153 -4.33 13.54 8.28
C GLU A 153 -4.19 12.11 8.83
N LYS A 154 -4.48 11.96 10.11
CA LYS A 154 -4.60 10.67 10.79
C LYS A 154 -6.04 10.18 10.69
N SER A 155 -6.47 9.78 9.49
CA SER A 155 -7.75 9.10 9.30
C SER A 155 -7.59 7.59 9.17
N TRP A 156 -8.68 6.87 9.40
CA TRP A 156 -8.74 5.41 9.22
C TRP A 156 -8.26 4.97 7.82
N ARG A 157 -8.53 5.80 6.80
CA ARG A 157 -8.05 5.58 5.42
C ARG A 157 -6.54 5.69 5.31
N SER A 158 -5.94 6.74 5.88
CA SER A 158 -4.48 6.91 5.94
C SER A 158 -3.81 5.75 6.67
N MET A 159 -4.38 5.31 7.80
CA MET A 159 -3.87 4.18 8.57
C MET A 159 -3.94 2.86 7.77
N LEU A 160 -5.01 2.65 7.01
CA LEU A 160 -5.17 1.46 6.15
C LEU A 160 -4.20 1.47 4.96
N LEU A 161 -4.01 2.62 4.30
CA LEU A 161 -3.01 2.79 3.25
C LEU A 161 -1.59 2.56 3.78
N PHE A 162 -1.32 3.05 4.99
CA PHE A 162 -0.04 2.86 5.64
C PHE A 162 0.21 1.40 6.03
N ALA A 163 -0.79 0.72 6.60
CA ALA A 163 -0.73 -0.71 6.88
C ALA A 163 -0.52 -1.52 5.60
N ALA A 164 -1.17 -1.14 4.49
CA ALA A 164 -0.97 -1.77 3.19
C ALA A 164 0.45 -1.54 2.65
N ALA A 165 1.02 -0.34 2.81
CA ALA A 165 2.39 -0.03 2.41
C ALA A 165 3.42 -0.85 3.22
N VAL A 166 3.25 -0.94 4.54
CA VAL A 166 4.08 -1.78 5.42
C VAL A 166 3.95 -3.26 5.02
N PHE A 167 2.73 -3.73 4.73
CA PHE A 167 2.50 -5.10 4.29
C PHE A 167 3.14 -5.40 2.92
N MET A 168 3.06 -4.48 1.97
CA MET A 168 3.75 -4.60 0.67
C MET A 168 5.26 -4.66 0.87
N LEU A 169 5.80 -3.82 1.76
CA LEU A 169 7.22 -3.81 2.07
C LEU A 169 7.68 -5.13 2.71
N PHE A 170 6.85 -5.68 3.60
CA PHE A 170 7.06 -6.99 4.18
C PHE A 170 7.12 -8.09 3.11
N ILE A 171 6.21 -8.08 2.13
CA ILE A 171 6.22 -9.03 1.01
C ILE A 171 7.50 -8.88 0.18
N LEU A 172 7.86 -7.65 -0.21
CA LEU A 172 9.06 -7.38 -1.00
C LEU A 172 10.34 -7.82 -0.26
N GLY A 173 10.42 -7.51 1.04
CA GLY A 173 11.52 -7.93 1.90
C GLY A 173 11.59 -9.45 2.05
N PHE A 174 10.45 -10.13 2.17
CA PHE A 174 10.39 -11.58 2.22
C PHE A 174 10.85 -12.23 0.91
N VAL A 175 10.45 -11.68 -0.25
CA VAL A 175 10.92 -12.15 -1.57
C VAL A 175 12.43 -11.94 -1.70
N LEU A 176 12.95 -10.78 -1.30
CA LEU A 176 14.38 -10.51 -1.30
C LEU A 176 15.14 -11.49 -0.39
N LEU A 177 14.60 -11.80 0.79
CA LEU A 177 15.16 -12.79 1.71
C LEU A 177 15.17 -14.18 1.06
N MET A 178 14.10 -14.58 0.37
CA MET A 178 14.06 -15.84 -0.38
C MET A 178 15.13 -15.89 -1.47
N ILE A 179 15.34 -14.81 -2.22
CA ILE A 179 16.41 -14.71 -3.24
C ILE A 179 17.79 -14.91 -2.58
N ILE A 180 18.05 -14.22 -1.47
CA ILE A 180 19.32 -14.33 -0.73
C ILE A 180 19.52 -15.75 -0.20
N ALA A 181 18.51 -16.31 0.48
CA ALA A 181 18.55 -17.67 1.00
C ALA A 181 18.73 -18.69 -0.12
N TYR A 182 18.14 -18.45 -1.29
CA TYR A 182 18.32 -19.29 -2.46
C TYR A 182 19.76 -19.21 -2.95
N GLY A 183 20.32 -18.01 -3.13
CA GLY A 183 21.72 -17.82 -3.54
C GLY A 183 22.74 -18.43 -2.54
N MET A 184 22.44 -18.42 -1.25
CA MET A 184 23.30 -18.99 -0.19
C MET A 184 23.17 -20.52 -0.02
N ASN A 185 22.49 -21.20 -0.94
CA ASN A 185 22.25 -22.64 -0.87
C ASN A 185 21.50 -23.12 0.39
N ARG A 186 20.63 -22.29 0.98
CA ARG A 186 19.77 -22.71 2.09
C ARG A 186 18.60 -23.56 1.61
N GLU A 187 18.04 -24.35 2.53
CA GLU A 187 16.83 -25.12 2.29
C GLU A 187 15.62 -24.20 2.08
N MET A 188 14.89 -24.41 0.99
CA MET A 188 13.73 -23.58 0.61
C MET A 188 12.42 -24.04 1.26
N LYS A 189 12.40 -25.22 1.89
CA LYS A 189 11.20 -25.80 2.52
C LYS A 189 10.52 -24.85 3.52
N PRO A 190 11.22 -24.27 4.53
CA PRO A 190 10.58 -23.39 5.50
C PRO A 190 10.05 -22.10 4.86
N TYR A 191 10.77 -21.54 3.89
CA TYR A 191 10.36 -20.32 3.19
C TYR A 191 9.11 -20.55 2.34
N LYS A 192 9.04 -21.67 1.60
CA LYS A 192 7.85 -22.04 0.83
C LYS A 192 6.65 -22.32 1.72
N ALA A 193 6.86 -23.00 2.85
CA ALA A 193 5.81 -23.28 3.83
C ALA A 193 5.26 -21.97 4.43
N PHE A 194 6.14 -21.03 4.79
CA PHE A 194 5.75 -19.72 5.29
C PHE A 194 5.01 -18.90 4.21
N ALA A 195 5.51 -18.87 2.97
CA ALA A 195 4.85 -18.17 1.86
C ALA A 195 3.45 -18.73 1.60
N SER A 196 3.31 -20.07 1.57
CA SER A 196 2.02 -20.74 1.40
C SER A 196 1.08 -20.43 2.57
N PHE A 197 1.59 -20.46 3.81
CA PHE A 197 0.81 -20.07 4.99
C PHE A 197 0.34 -18.62 4.87
N LEU A 198 1.22 -17.69 4.54
CA LEU A 198 0.88 -16.28 4.43
C LEU A 198 -0.17 -16.04 3.34
N ILE A 199 0.05 -16.54 2.12
CA ILE A 199 -0.86 -16.32 0.99
C ILE A 199 -2.21 -16.99 1.24
N PHE A 200 -2.22 -18.29 1.50
CA PHE A 200 -3.47 -19.07 1.54
C PHE A 200 -4.22 -18.92 2.86
N ARG A 201 -3.52 -18.72 3.98
CA ARG A 201 -4.16 -18.68 5.30
C ARG A 201 -4.34 -17.27 5.85
N VAL A 202 -3.43 -16.35 5.55
CA VAL A 202 -3.54 -14.97 6.04
C VAL A 202 -4.21 -14.08 5.00
N THR A 203 -3.59 -13.91 3.83
CA THR A 203 -4.05 -12.96 2.81
C THR A 203 -5.40 -13.35 2.21
N LEU A 204 -5.58 -14.61 1.83
CA LEU A 204 -6.84 -15.08 1.25
C LEU A 204 -8.00 -15.00 2.26
N THR A 205 -7.77 -15.43 3.50
CA THR A 205 -8.78 -15.34 4.58
C THR A 205 -9.13 -13.90 4.89
N LEU A 206 -8.14 -13.02 5.09
CA LEU A 206 -8.41 -11.61 5.37
C LEU A 206 -9.10 -10.91 4.19
N GLY A 207 -8.67 -11.19 2.95
CA GLY A 207 -9.27 -10.62 1.75
C GLY A 207 -10.73 -11.05 1.57
N THR A 208 -11.03 -12.34 1.79
CA THR A 208 -12.40 -12.86 1.71
C THR A 208 -13.29 -12.34 2.82
N MET A 209 -12.78 -12.21 4.05
CA MET A 209 -13.51 -11.57 5.15
C MET A 209 -13.75 -10.08 4.90
N ALA A 210 -12.77 -9.35 4.38
CA ALA A 210 -12.91 -7.93 4.05
C ALA A 210 -13.96 -7.73 2.94
N MET A 211 -13.93 -8.56 1.90
CA MET A 211 -14.92 -8.53 0.81
C MET A 211 -16.33 -8.84 1.33
N PHE A 212 -16.47 -9.85 2.18
CA PHE A 212 -17.74 -10.16 2.84
C PHE A 212 -18.24 -9.00 3.71
N ALA A 213 -17.36 -8.37 4.49
CA ALA A 213 -17.70 -7.23 5.32
C ALA A 213 -18.17 -6.02 4.48
N MET A 214 -17.48 -5.69 3.39
CA MET A 214 -17.87 -4.59 2.51
C MET A 214 -19.21 -4.83 1.83
N LEU A 215 -19.44 -6.05 1.32
CA LEU A 215 -20.70 -6.41 0.66
C LEU A 215 -21.87 -6.42 1.65
N SER A 216 -21.65 -6.95 2.86
CA SER A 216 -22.65 -6.96 3.93
C SER A 216 -22.95 -5.54 4.44
N TYR A 217 -21.95 -4.66 4.48
CA TYR A 217 -22.13 -3.26 4.84
C TYR A 217 -23.05 -2.53 3.86
N ALA A 218 -22.96 -2.81 2.55
CA ALA A 218 -23.85 -2.22 1.56
C ALA A 218 -25.33 -2.60 1.83
N VAL A 219 -25.58 -3.85 2.21
CA VAL A 219 -26.92 -4.32 2.60
C VAL A 219 -27.37 -3.66 3.91
N PHE A 220 -26.50 -3.64 4.92
CA PHE A 220 -26.80 -3.02 6.20
C PHE A 220 -27.11 -1.51 6.05
N ALA A 221 -26.31 -0.77 5.30
CA ALA A 221 -26.50 0.66 5.09
C ALA A 221 -27.82 0.98 4.35
N TYR A 222 -28.24 0.11 3.44
CA TYR A 222 -29.51 0.28 2.73
C TYR A 222 -30.71 0.11 3.65
N PHE A 223 -30.75 -0.97 4.45
CA PHE A 223 -31.90 -1.28 5.29
C PHE A 223 -31.91 -0.55 6.65
N PHE A 224 -30.75 -0.32 7.27
CA PHE A 224 -30.66 0.22 8.63
C PHE A 224 -30.26 1.69 8.69
N LEU A 225 -29.47 2.20 7.72
CA LEU A 225 -29.08 3.61 7.68
C LEU A 225 -29.96 4.45 6.73
N GLY A 226 -31.02 3.87 6.16
CA GLY A 226 -31.96 4.60 5.30
C GLY A 226 -31.39 5.01 3.95
N ASN A 227 -30.45 4.24 3.41
CA ASN A 227 -29.83 4.46 2.10
C ASN A 227 -29.07 5.80 1.96
N PRO A 228 -27.99 6.02 2.73
CA PRO A 228 -27.23 7.28 2.72
C PRO A 228 -26.50 7.60 1.41
N ARG A 229 -26.54 6.71 0.41
CA ARG A 229 -25.82 6.84 -0.87
C ARG A 229 -26.73 6.67 -2.10
N ASP A 230 -28.05 6.71 -1.91
CA ASP A 230 -29.05 6.52 -2.98
C ASP A 230 -28.76 5.29 -3.87
N LEU A 231 -28.36 4.18 -3.25
CA LEU A 231 -28.03 2.93 -3.95
C LEU A 231 -29.31 2.33 -4.55
N PRO A 232 -29.31 1.92 -5.84
CA PRO A 232 -30.43 1.19 -6.42
C PRO A 232 -30.64 -0.17 -5.74
N VAL A 233 -31.90 -0.59 -5.57
CA VAL A 233 -32.28 -1.86 -4.93
C VAL A 233 -31.56 -3.07 -5.53
N TRP A 234 -31.39 -3.10 -6.85
CA TRP A 234 -30.74 -4.21 -7.55
C TRP A 234 -29.26 -4.35 -7.17
N VAL A 235 -28.56 -3.25 -6.87
CA VAL A 235 -27.16 -3.27 -6.43
C VAL A 235 -27.07 -3.96 -5.06
N VAL A 236 -28.01 -3.65 -4.17
CA VAL A 236 -28.08 -4.24 -2.83
C VAL A 236 -28.42 -5.72 -2.90
N ALA A 237 -29.32 -6.12 -3.79
CA ALA A 237 -29.67 -7.52 -4.02
C ALA A 237 -28.44 -8.33 -4.51
N ILE A 238 -27.68 -7.77 -5.46
CA ILE A 238 -26.45 -8.40 -5.95
C ILE A 238 -25.39 -8.48 -4.83
N CYS A 239 -25.16 -7.40 -4.08
CA CYS A 239 -24.23 -7.39 -2.96
C CYS A 239 -24.61 -8.42 -1.88
N GLY A 240 -25.90 -8.55 -1.57
CA GLY A 240 -26.41 -9.55 -0.64
C GLY A 240 -26.19 -10.98 -1.15
N LEU A 241 -26.48 -11.25 -2.42
CA LEU A 241 -26.24 -12.55 -3.04
C LEU A 241 -24.77 -12.95 -2.96
N PHE A 242 -23.85 -12.06 -3.35
CA PHE A 242 -22.41 -12.32 -3.27
C PHE A 242 -21.93 -12.51 -1.83
N SER A 243 -22.47 -11.75 -0.88
CA SER A 243 -22.16 -11.93 0.54
C SER A 243 -22.55 -13.32 1.03
N VAL A 244 -23.76 -13.81 0.68
CA VAL A 244 -24.21 -15.16 1.03
C VAL A 244 -23.36 -16.23 0.34
N CYS A 245 -23.00 -16.05 -0.93
CA CYS A 245 -22.13 -16.98 -1.65
C CYS A 245 -20.71 -17.07 -1.08
N LEU A 246 -20.24 -16.05 -0.36
CA LEU A 246 -18.93 -16.07 0.31
C LEU A 246 -18.93 -16.84 1.63
N LEU A 247 -20.10 -17.04 2.26
CA LEU A 247 -20.19 -17.75 3.55
C LEU A 247 -19.66 -19.19 3.51
N PRO A 248 -20.00 -20.05 2.51
CA PRO A 248 -19.44 -21.40 2.40
C PRO A 248 -17.91 -21.38 2.25
N LEU A 249 -17.38 -20.40 1.52
CA LEU A 249 -15.94 -20.26 1.30
C LEU A 249 -15.21 -19.84 2.58
N ILE A 250 -15.76 -18.86 3.32
CA ILE A 250 -15.26 -18.46 4.64
C ILE A 250 -15.34 -19.63 5.63
N TYR A 251 -16.47 -20.35 5.66
CA TYR A 251 -16.65 -21.53 6.48
C TYR A 251 -15.60 -22.59 6.16
N HIS A 252 -15.37 -22.89 4.88
CA HIS A 252 -14.36 -23.86 4.45
C HIS A 252 -12.93 -23.40 4.78
N ILE A 253 -12.62 -22.11 4.70
CA ILE A 253 -11.31 -21.58 5.10
C ILE A 253 -11.11 -21.66 6.62
N LEU A 254 -12.15 -21.41 7.42
CA LEU A 254 -12.06 -21.48 8.88
C LEU A 254 -12.08 -22.92 9.42
N THR A 255 -12.84 -23.82 8.79
CA THR A 255 -13.06 -25.20 9.28
C THR A 255 -12.33 -26.26 8.47
N GLY A 256 -12.23 -26.10 7.15
CA GLY A 256 -11.63 -27.07 6.22
C GLY A 256 -10.13 -27.30 6.44
N TRP A 257 -9.44 -26.37 7.09
CA TRP A 257 -8.03 -26.55 7.45
C TRP A 257 -7.80 -27.55 8.59
N LYS A 258 -8.85 -27.93 9.36
CA LYS A 258 -8.75 -29.10 10.26
C LYS A 258 -8.71 -30.41 9.47
N ALA A 259 -9.40 -30.50 8.34
CA ALA A 259 -9.49 -31.74 7.56
C ALA A 259 -8.19 -32.11 6.82
N TYR A 260 -7.32 -31.12 6.53
CA TYR A 260 -6.03 -31.33 5.87
C TYR A 260 -4.83 -31.47 6.84
N ARG A 261 -5.06 -31.40 8.15
CA ARG A 261 -4.01 -31.53 9.17
C ARG A 261 -3.78 -32.97 9.62
N ASP A 262 -4.73 -33.86 9.33
CA ASP A 262 -4.72 -35.28 9.71
C ASP A 262 -4.39 -36.22 8.52
N ARG A 263 -3.76 -35.70 7.47
CA ARG A 263 -3.14 -36.47 6.38
C ARG A 263 -1.74 -35.95 6.11
#